data_AF-K4BQI8-F1
#
_entry.id   AF-K4BQI8-F1
#
_cell.length_a   1.000
_cell.length_b   1.000
_cell.length_c   1.000
_cell.angle_alpha   90.00
_cell.angle_beta   90.00
_cell.angle_gamma   90.00
#
_symmetry.space_group_name_H-M   'P 1'
#
loop_
_entity.id
_entity.type
_entity.pdbx_description
1 polymer ?
#
loop_
_entity_poly.entity_id
_entity_poly.type
_entity_poly.pdbx_seq_one_letter_code
_entity_poly.pdbx_strand_id
1 'polypeptide(L)'
;MFPWGEATVSLEDIMVFGGFSTLGDCVMSPPFNSLELVEIEEYLENARGELIRSKTNNQSRWLNYFMNSGKDYEHEDFLSLCLSRFVFPCIVGSPIFSIAVNMAGGMRLELSPGVLASVYRDLGSLRKMESYVRCLRVSELVGLDFQEPYQPNRVAMQFGYDQDFPKWIPRSPSSSKLVWYNYNRPIDSDLRLYYPSRLFEPYVTTRYLKWWRNEIDRQMENYLEVPPGFPPNYCWKND
;
A
#
# COMPACT_ATOMS: atom_id res chain seq x y z
N MET A 1 16.05 -17.28 -0.04
CA MET A 1 15.44 -16.22 0.80
C MET A 1 16.58 -15.26 1.17
N PHE A 2 16.55 -14.02 0.70
CA PHE A 2 17.62 -13.01 0.87
C PHE A 2 17.18 -11.86 1.82
N PRO A 3 18.12 -11.11 2.43
CA PRO A 3 17.94 -10.48 3.75
C PRO A 3 17.41 -9.03 3.77
N TRP A 4 16.82 -8.54 2.68
CA TRP A 4 16.12 -7.25 2.69
C TRP A 4 14.88 -7.38 1.82
N GLY A 5 13.84 -7.99 2.38
CA GLY A 5 12.60 -8.27 1.68
C GLY A 5 11.95 -7.00 1.15
N GLU A 6 11.93 -6.86 -0.18
CA GLU A 6 10.82 -6.19 -0.84
C GLU A 6 9.56 -6.89 -0.33
N ALA A 7 8.68 -6.19 0.39
CA ALA A 7 7.39 -6.75 0.79
C ALA A 7 6.51 -6.84 -0.47
N THR A 8 6.86 -7.75 -1.36
CA THR A 8 6.07 -8.11 -2.53
C THR A 8 5.02 -9.08 -2.06
N VAL A 9 3.76 -8.66 -2.16
CA VAL A 9 2.66 -9.61 -2.12
C VAL A 9 2.70 -10.37 -3.45
N SER A 10 2.78 -11.68 -3.38
CA SER A 10 2.80 -12.59 -4.54
C SER A 10 1.41 -13.19 -4.82
N LEU A 11 1.26 -13.89 -5.93
CA LEU A 11 0.03 -14.65 -6.20
C LEU A 11 -0.17 -15.76 -5.17
N GLU A 12 0.92 -16.37 -4.71
CA GLU A 12 0.93 -17.38 -3.67
C GLU A 12 0.42 -16.79 -2.33
N ASP A 13 0.80 -15.56 -1.99
CA ASP A 13 0.31 -14.88 -0.79
C ASP A 13 -1.20 -14.58 -0.88
N ILE A 14 -1.68 -14.13 -2.04
CA ILE A 14 -3.11 -13.89 -2.28
C ILE A 14 -3.92 -15.19 -2.22
N MET A 15 -3.35 -16.29 -2.69
CA MET A 15 -3.98 -17.61 -2.61
C MET A 15 -4.01 -18.15 -1.17
N VAL A 16 -2.87 -18.13 -0.48
CA VAL A 16 -2.72 -18.74 0.86
C VAL A 16 -3.39 -17.90 1.95
N PHE A 17 -3.19 -16.59 1.94
CA PHE A 17 -3.73 -15.69 2.97
C PHE A 17 -5.08 -15.09 2.60
N GLY A 18 -5.31 -14.82 1.31
CA GLY A 18 -6.57 -14.27 0.81
C GLY A 18 -7.61 -15.31 0.43
N GLY A 19 -7.22 -16.58 0.25
CA GLY A 19 -8.14 -17.67 -0.13
C GLY A 19 -8.68 -17.54 -1.55
N PHE A 20 -8.07 -16.70 -2.40
CA PHE A 20 -8.52 -16.50 -3.78
C PHE A 20 -8.01 -17.58 -4.72
N SER A 21 -8.82 -17.96 -5.71
CA SER A 21 -8.40 -18.95 -6.72
C SER A 21 -7.37 -18.35 -7.68
N THR A 22 -6.32 -19.11 -7.96
CA THR A 22 -5.34 -18.85 -9.03
C THR A 22 -5.64 -19.65 -10.30
N LEU A 23 -6.72 -20.45 -10.28
CA LEU A 23 -7.17 -21.30 -11.38
C LEU A 23 -8.63 -20.97 -11.74
N GLY A 24 -8.93 -20.83 -13.03
CA GLY A 24 -10.27 -20.53 -13.52
C GLY A 24 -10.27 -19.68 -14.80
N ASP A 25 -11.41 -19.10 -15.12
CA ASP A 25 -11.54 -18.16 -16.22
C ASP A 25 -11.03 -16.77 -15.82
N CYS A 26 -10.50 -16.05 -16.81
CA CYS A 26 -10.07 -14.67 -16.61
C CYS A 26 -11.26 -13.81 -16.14
N VAL A 27 -11.00 -12.92 -15.18
CA VAL A 27 -11.96 -11.91 -14.70
C VAL A 27 -12.51 -11.03 -15.82
N MET A 28 -11.72 -10.85 -16.88
CA MET A 28 -12.07 -10.08 -18.08
C MET A 28 -12.66 -10.95 -19.20
N SER A 29 -12.91 -12.23 -18.93
CA SER A 29 -13.62 -13.08 -19.89
C SER A 29 -15.01 -12.48 -20.13
N PRO A 30 -15.45 -12.37 -21.39
CA PRO A 30 -16.80 -11.93 -21.67
C PRO A 30 -17.79 -12.87 -20.96
N PRO A 31 -18.98 -12.37 -20.58
CA PRO A 31 -20.03 -13.23 -20.07
C PRO A 31 -20.24 -14.39 -21.04
N PHE A 32 -20.50 -15.58 -20.52
CA PHE A 32 -20.97 -16.67 -21.36
C PHE A 32 -22.11 -16.12 -22.23
N ASN A 33 -22.00 -16.20 -23.58
CA ASN A 33 -22.90 -15.59 -24.56
C ASN A 33 -24.37 -16.01 -24.39
N SER A 34 -24.99 -15.54 -23.32
CA SER A 34 -26.34 -15.81 -22.90
C SER A 34 -26.98 -14.46 -22.70
N LEU A 35 -28.09 -14.28 -23.40
CA LEU A 35 -28.87 -13.04 -23.42
C LEU A 35 -29.21 -12.58 -21.99
N GLU A 36 -29.42 -13.55 -21.10
CA GLU A 36 -29.71 -13.38 -19.68
C GLU A 36 -28.62 -12.61 -18.91
N LEU A 37 -27.32 -12.94 -19.10
CA LEU A 37 -26.25 -12.24 -18.37
C LEU A 37 -26.11 -10.78 -18.81
N VAL A 38 -26.39 -10.49 -20.09
CA VAL A 38 -26.38 -9.11 -20.63
C VAL A 38 -27.54 -8.30 -20.05
N GLU A 39 -28.73 -8.90 -19.95
CA GLU A 39 -29.91 -8.26 -19.35
C GLU A 39 -29.67 -7.91 -17.88
N ILE A 40 -28.99 -8.78 -17.13
CA ILE A 40 -28.65 -8.53 -15.72
C ILE A 40 -27.61 -7.40 -15.59
N GLU A 41 -26.56 -7.41 -16.41
CA GLU A 41 -25.55 -6.33 -16.39
C GLU A 41 -26.16 -4.97 -16.73
N GLU A 42 -27.00 -4.89 -17.77
CA GLU A 42 -27.69 -3.66 -18.16
C GLU A 42 -28.60 -3.16 -17.03
N TYR A 43 -29.31 -4.08 -16.39
CA TYR A 43 -30.14 -3.78 -15.24
C TYR A 43 -29.34 -3.17 -14.07
N LEU A 44 -28.18 -3.76 -13.72
CA LEU A 44 -27.31 -3.26 -12.64
C LEU A 44 -26.70 -1.88 -12.98
N GLU A 45 -26.32 -1.65 -14.24
CA GLU A 45 -25.84 -0.33 -14.68
C GLU A 45 -26.95 0.73 -14.65
N ASN A 46 -28.19 0.38 -15.01
CA ASN A 46 -29.32 1.30 -14.91
C ASN A 46 -29.59 1.70 -13.46
N ALA A 47 -29.61 0.75 -12.53
CA ALA A 47 -29.76 1.02 -11.10
C ALA A 47 -28.64 1.92 -10.56
N ARG A 48 -27.39 1.67 -10.98
CA ARG A 48 -26.25 2.54 -10.67
C ARG A 48 -26.43 3.94 -11.23
N GLY A 49 -26.94 4.07 -12.46
CA GLY A 49 -27.27 5.35 -13.08
C GLY A 49 -28.26 6.18 -12.27
N GLU A 50 -29.31 5.55 -11.73
CA GLU A 50 -30.29 6.20 -10.84
C GLU A 50 -29.65 6.70 -9.53
N LEU A 51 -28.79 5.88 -8.92
CA LEU A 51 -28.07 6.23 -7.69
C LEU A 51 -27.03 7.34 -7.89
N ILE A 52 -26.38 7.38 -9.07
CA ILE A 52 -25.47 8.47 -9.45
C ILE A 52 -26.26 9.77 -9.69
N ARG A 53 -27.37 9.71 -10.45
CA ARG A 53 -28.22 10.88 -10.72
C ARG A 53 -28.77 11.51 -9.45
N SER A 54 -29.12 10.69 -8.47
CA SER A 54 -29.55 11.16 -7.14
C SER A 54 -28.42 11.74 -6.29
N LYS A 55 -27.16 11.76 -6.76
CA LYS A 55 -25.93 12.17 -6.04
C LYS A 55 -25.67 11.36 -4.77
N THR A 56 -26.10 10.11 -4.75
CA THR A 56 -26.15 9.32 -3.52
C THR A 56 -25.48 7.94 -3.61
N ASN A 57 -24.60 7.76 -4.60
CA ASN A 57 -23.91 6.51 -4.88
C ASN A 57 -22.86 6.17 -3.79
N ASN A 58 -23.28 5.42 -2.78
CA ASN A 58 -22.41 4.76 -1.80
C ASN A 58 -22.91 3.33 -1.51
N GLN A 59 -22.04 2.48 -0.96
CA GLN A 59 -22.34 1.06 -0.71
C GLN A 59 -23.57 0.84 0.17
N SER A 60 -23.83 1.72 1.14
CA SER A 60 -25.01 1.61 2.03
C SER A 60 -26.32 1.86 1.29
N ARG A 61 -26.34 2.79 0.33
CA ARG A 61 -27.54 3.05 -0.49
C ARG A 61 -27.75 1.99 -1.55
N TRP A 62 -26.67 1.46 -2.12
CA TRP A 62 -26.71 0.29 -2.99
C TRP A 62 -27.41 -0.88 -2.28
N LEU A 63 -26.94 -1.22 -1.07
CA LEU A 63 -27.54 -2.26 -0.24
C LEU A 63 -29.04 -1.99 0.02
N ASN A 64 -29.44 -0.76 0.35
CA ASN A 64 -30.85 -0.43 0.59
C ASN A 64 -31.73 -0.43 -0.67
N TYR A 65 -31.15 -0.26 -1.86
CA TYR A 65 -31.89 -0.27 -3.13
C TYR A 65 -32.35 -1.69 -3.49
N PHE A 66 -31.58 -2.70 -3.10
CA PHE A 66 -31.78 -4.09 -3.47
C PHE A 66 -32.23 -5.01 -2.34
N MET A 67 -31.83 -4.75 -1.08
CA MET A 67 -32.30 -5.56 0.04
C MET A 67 -33.82 -5.48 0.18
N ASN A 68 -34.47 -6.65 0.12
CA ASN A 68 -35.93 -6.81 0.21
C ASN A 68 -36.69 -6.09 -0.91
N SER A 69 -36.06 -5.92 -2.07
CA SER A 69 -36.69 -5.29 -3.23
C SER A 69 -37.66 -6.25 -3.94
N GLY A 70 -37.52 -7.56 -3.71
CA GLY A 70 -38.29 -8.61 -4.37
C GLY A 70 -37.96 -8.74 -5.85
N LYS A 71 -36.80 -8.23 -6.28
CA LYS A 71 -36.38 -8.21 -7.68
C LYS A 71 -35.58 -9.46 -8.03
N ASP A 72 -35.64 -9.87 -9.29
CA ASP A 72 -35.12 -11.17 -9.75
C ASP A 72 -33.58 -11.31 -9.63
N TYR A 73 -32.86 -10.19 -9.51
CA TYR A 73 -31.38 -10.15 -9.54
C TYR A 73 -30.74 -9.73 -8.21
N GLU A 74 -31.41 -9.99 -7.08
CA GLU A 74 -30.89 -9.68 -5.74
C GLU A 74 -29.57 -10.42 -5.44
N HIS A 75 -29.34 -11.58 -6.06
CA HIS A 75 -28.13 -12.36 -5.84
C HIS A 75 -26.90 -11.73 -6.50
N GLU A 76 -27.01 -11.35 -7.77
CA GLU A 76 -25.98 -10.68 -8.55
C GLU A 76 -25.66 -9.30 -7.97
N ASP A 77 -26.68 -8.63 -7.45
CA ASP A 77 -26.50 -7.40 -6.72
C ASP A 77 -25.68 -7.58 -5.43
N PHE A 78 -26.06 -8.56 -4.61
CA PHE A 78 -25.37 -8.87 -3.37
C PHE A 78 -23.90 -9.25 -3.63
N LEU A 79 -23.64 -10.02 -4.68
CA LEU A 79 -22.29 -10.38 -5.13
C LEU A 79 -21.51 -9.14 -5.57
N SER A 80 -22.13 -8.23 -6.34
CA SER A 80 -21.52 -6.97 -6.78
C SER A 80 -21.09 -6.11 -5.59
N LEU A 81 -21.94 -6.02 -4.56
CA LEU A 81 -21.63 -5.31 -3.33
C LEU A 81 -20.50 -5.99 -2.55
N CYS A 82 -20.54 -7.32 -2.42
CA CYS A 82 -19.49 -8.08 -1.72
C CYS A 82 -18.14 -7.92 -2.39
N LEU A 83 -18.08 -8.02 -3.72
CA LEU A 83 -16.87 -7.81 -4.51
C LEU A 83 -16.31 -6.40 -4.33
N SER A 84 -17.17 -5.38 -4.44
CA SER A 84 -16.78 -3.97 -4.22
C SER A 84 -16.30 -3.68 -2.80
N ARG A 85 -16.77 -4.43 -1.80
CA ARG A 85 -16.45 -4.16 -0.39
C ARG A 85 -15.25 -4.95 0.12
N PHE A 86 -15.12 -6.20 -0.28
CA PHE A 86 -14.18 -7.14 0.33
C PHE A 86 -13.07 -7.61 -0.61
N VAL A 87 -13.25 -7.49 -1.93
CA VAL A 87 -12.31 -8.04 -2.92
C VAL A 87 -11.59 -6.92 -3.69
N PHE A 88 -12.37 -5.96 -4.19
CA PHE A 88 -11.91 -4.78 -4.91
C PHE A 88 -12.49 -3.55 -4.21
N PRO A 89 -11.80 -2.95 -3.23
CA PRO A 89 -12.31 -1.80 -2.46
C PRO A 89 -12.46 -0.55 -3.35
N CYS A 90 -13.48 -0.56 -4.20
CA CYS A 90 -13.78 0.43 -5.21
C CYS A 90 -15.29 0.68 -5.25
N ILE A 91 -15.71 1.73 -5.97
CA ILE A 91 -17.14 1.99 -6.18
C ILE A 91 -17.69 0.91 -7.11
N VAL A 92 -18.86 0.35 -6.74
CA VAL A 92 -19.61 -0.59 -7.57
C VAL A 92 -19.80 -0.02 -8.99
N GLY A 93 -19.50 -0.81 -10.01
CA GLY A 93 -19.66 -0.42 -11.42
C GLY A 93 -19.30 -1.54 -12.40
N SER A 94 -19.42 -1.26 -13.69
CA SER A 94 -19.36 -2.23 -14.80
C SER A 94 -18.38 -3.39 -14.64
N PRO A 95 -17.08 -3.19 -14.34
CA PRO A 95 -16.16 -4.32 -14.18
C PRO A 95 -16.55 -5.27 -13.05
N ILE A 96 -17.17 -4.77 -11.98
CA ILE A 96 -17.64 -5.58 -10.85
C ILE A 96 -18.94 -6.32 -11.19
N PHE A 97 -19.81 -5.72 -12.01
CA PHE A 97 -21.05 -6.37 -12.45
C PHE A 97 -20.77 -7.61 -13.28
N SER A 98 -19.87 -7.51 -14.25
CA SER A 98 -19.50 -8.68 -15.06
C SER A 98 -18.93 -9.82 -14.23
N ILE A 99 -18.13 -9.51 -13.21
CA ILE A 99 -17.59 -10.51 -12.29
C ILE A 99 -18.71 -11.15 -11.46
N ALA A 100 -19.60 -10.35 -10.90
CA ALA A 100 -20.71 -10.82 -10.07
C ALA A 100 -21.68 -11.71 -10.86
N VAL A 101 -22.04 -11.28 -12.07
CA VAL A 101 -22.94 -12.00 -12.98
C VAL A 101 -22.32 -13.33 -13.42
N ASN A 102 -21.04 -13.34 -13.78
CA ASN A 102 -20.33 -14.58 -14.11
C ASN A 102 -20.23 -15.53 -12.91
N MET A 103 -19.99 -15.01 -11.69
CA MET A 103 -19.96 -15.82 -10.47
C MET A 103 -21.34 -16.42 -10.14
N ALA A 104 -22.41 -15.64 -10.29
CA ALA A 104 -23.79 -16.12 -10.10
C ALA A 104 -24.15 -17.22 -11.13
N GLY A 105 -23.68 -17.06 -12.37
CA GLY A 105 -23.78 -18.08 -13.42
C GLY A 105 -22.94 -19.35 -13.18
N GLY A 106 -22.18 -19.42 -12.08
CA GLY A 106 -21.40 -20.59 -11.69
C GLY A 106 -20.00 -20.66 -12.31
N MET A 107 -19.52 -19.60 -12.96
CA MET A 107 -18.15 -19.55 -13.46
C MET A 107 -17.15 -19.45 -12.32
N ARG A 108 -16.09 -20.25 -12.40
CA ARG A 108 -14.93 -20.13 -11.50
C ARG A 108 -13.99 -19.09 -12.08
N LEU A 109 -13.84 -17.96 -11.41
CA LEU A 109 -12.98 -16.87 -11.87
C LEU A 109 -11.64 -16.84 -11.13
N GLU A 110 -10.56 -16.53 -11.85
CA GLU A 110 -9.24 -16.25 -11.30
C GLU A 110 -9.19 -14.85 -10.70
N LEU A 111 -9.73 -14.69 -9.49
CA LEU A 111 -9.73 -13.39 -8.81
C LEU A 111 -8.33 -12.97 -8.34
N SER A 112 -7.39 -13.91 -8.14
CA SER A 112 -6.08 -13.61 -7.55
C SER A 112 -5.27 -12.56 -8.32
N PRO A 113 -5.10 -12.63 -9.65
CA PRO A 113 -4.42 -11.57 -10.41
C PRO A 113 -5.10 -10.21 -10.29
N GLY A 114 -6.44 -10.18 -10.26
CA GLY A 114 -7.21 -8.95 -10.10
C GLY A 114 -7.00 -8.33 -8.72
N VAL A 115 -7.14 -9.12 -7.67
CA VAL A 115 -6.94 -8.67 -6.27
C VAL A 115 -5.52 -8.18 -6.08
N LEU A 116 -4.53 -8.93 -6.60
CA LEU A 116 -3.14 -8.52 -6.56
C LEU A 116 -2.92 -7.16 -7.22
N ALA A 117 -3.48 -6.95 -8.42
CA ALA A 117 -3.41 -5.66 -9.11
C ALA A 117 -4.09 -4.53 -8.34
N SER A 118 -5.20 -4.81 -7.64
CA SER A 118 -5.88 -3.86 -6.74
C SER A 118 -4.98 -3.48 -5.57
N VAL A 119 -4.38 -4.45 -4.88
CA VAL A 119 -3.45 -4.20 -3.78
C VAL A 119 -2.29 -3.32 -4.24
N TYR A 120 -1.67 -3.63 -5.38
CA TYR A 120 -0.58 -2.79 -5.92
C TYR A 120 -1.05 -1.39 -6.34
N ARG A 121 -2.25 -1.25 -6.89
CA ARG A 121 -2.85 0.07 -7.22
C ARG A 121 -3.09 0.91 -5.96
N ASP A 122 -3.59 0.29 -4.90
CA ASP A 122 -3.90 0.95 -3.64
C ASP A 122 -2.63 1.29 -2.86
N LEU A 123 -1.62 0.41 -2.87
CA LEU A 123 -0.27 0.75 -2.42
C LEU A 123 0.29 1.94 -3.22
N GLY A 124 0.09 1.97 -4.54
CA GLY A 124 0.43 3.11 -5.39
C GLY A 124 -0.33 4.40 -5.07
N SER A 125 -1.55 4.29 -4.52
CA SER A 125 -2.40 5.42 -4.13
C SER A 125 -2.16 5.91 -2.70
N LEU A 126 -1.82 5.01 -1.78
CA LEU A 126 -1.24 5.29 -0.45
C LEU A 126 0.10 6.03 -0.58
N ARG A 127 0.78 5.81 -1.71
CA ARG A 127 1.93 6.58 -2.19
C ARG A 127 1.55 7.94 -2.81
N LYS A 128 0.39 8.52 -2.50
CA LYS A 128 0.18 9.98 -2.58
C LYS A 128 1.17 10.62 -1.59
N MET A 129 2.37 10.87 -2.13
CA MET A 129 3.69 11.25 -1.61
C MET A 129 3.83 11.85 -0.20
N GLU A 130 2.80 12.42 0.39
CA GLU A 130 2.89 13.16 1.64
C GLU A 130 3.22 12.28 2.85
N SER A 131 2.56 11.13 2.99
CA SER A 131 2.82 10.16 4.08
C SER A 131 4.24 9.60 3.99
N TYR A 132 4.66 9.23 2.78
CA TYR A 132 5.98 8.69 2.50
C TYR A 132 7.10 9.72 2.77
N VAL A 133 6.94 10.95 2.30
CA VAL A 133 7.88 12.05 2.57
C VAL A 133 7.91 12.41 4.05
N ARG A 134 6.78 12.34 4.77
CA ARG A 134 6.75 12.50 6.24
C ARG A 134 7.53 11.40 6.95
N CYS A 135 7.44 10.14 6.51
CA CYS A 135 8.25 9.05 7.05
C CYS A 135 9.74 9.18 6.77
N LEU A 136 10.14 9.87 5.69
CA LEU A 136 11.54 10.18 5.38
C LEU A 136 12.03 11.49 6.03
N ARG A 137 11.16 12.22 6.73
CA ARG A 137 11.50 13.48 7.38
C ARG A 137 12.21 13.24 8.70
N VAL A 138 13.44 13.72 8.78
CA VAL A 138 14.17 13.86 10.04
C VAL A 138 13.38 14.79 10.97
N SER A 139 12.99 14.28 12.14
CA SER A 139 12.09 14.98 13.08
C SER A 139 12.27 14.43 14.50
N GLU A 140 11.79 15.14 15.51
CA GLU A 140 11.62 14.55 16.84
C GLU A 140 10.27 13.82 16.88
N LEU A 141 10.20 12.67 17.54
CA LEU A 141 8.96 11.95 17.78
C LEU A 141 8.64 11.94 19.27
N VAL A 142 7.36 12.10 19.59
CA VAL A 142 6.85 12.08 20.97
C VAL A 142 6.23 10.71 21.23
N GLY A 143 6.82 9.97 22.17
CA GLY A 143 6.23 8.77 22.79
C GLY A 143 5.37 9.13 24.01
N LEU A 144 4.89 8.12 24.72
CA LEU A 144 4.02 8.31 25.90
C LEU A 144 4.68 9.23 26.96
N ASP A 145 5.99 9.05 27.19
CA ASP A 145 6.76 9.77 28.23
C ASP A 145 8.16 10.24 27.78
N PHE A 146 8.49 10.10 26.49
CA PHE A 146 9.82 10.43 25.98
C PHE A 146 9.77 11.10 24.62
N GLN A 147 10.83 11.81 24.28
CA GLN A 147 11.01 12.46 22.99
C GLN A 147 12.37 12.08 22.43
N GLU A 148 12.38 11.48 21.24
CA GLU A 148 13.62 11.01 20.62
C GLU A 148 13.74 11.47 19.16
N PRO A 149 14.96 11.70 18.67
CA PRO A 149 15.19 12.09 17.29
C PRO A 149 14.96 10.89 16.37
N TYR A 150 14.01 11.02 15.46
CA TYR A 150 13.78 10.10 14.37
C TYR A 150 14.66 10.46 13.17
N GLN A 151 15.56 9.52 12.84
CA GLN A 151 16.59 9.69 11.82
C GLN A 151 16.42 8.62 10.72
N PRO A 152 15.37 8.74 9.88
CA PRO A 152 15.05 7.75 8.85
C PRO A 152 16.16 7.57 7.82
N ASN A 153 17.04 8.55 7.69
CA ASN A 153 18.20 8.48 6.81
C ASN A 153 19.22 7.38 7.18
N ARG A 154 19.14 6.82 8.40
CA ARG A 154 19.90 5.62 8.80
C ARG A 154 19.41 4.33 8.15
N VAL A 155 18.17 4.33 7.66
CA VAL A 155 17.52 3.16 7.03
C VAL A 155 16.97 3.51 5.65
N ALA A 156 17.43 4.62 5.06
CA ALA A 156 16.97 5.15 3.77
C ALA A 156 17.11 4.15 2.62
N MET A 157 18.06 3.21 2.71
CA MET A 157 18.23 2.12 1.74
C MET A 157 17.00 1.21 1.63
N GLN A 158 16.24 1.01 2.71
CA GLN A 158 14.97 0.25 2.68
C GLN A 158 13.92 0.91 1.78
N PHE A 159 14.10 2.21 1.52
CA PHE A 159 13.24 3.03 0.68
C PHE A 159 13.85 3.32 -0.70
N GLY A 160 14.98 2.68 -1.04
CA GLY A 160 15.68 2.88 -2.32
C GLY A 160 16.55 4.14 -2.39
N TYR A 161 16.80 4.81 -1.26
CA TYR A 161 17.64 6.02 -1.18
C TYR A 161 19.00 5.71 -0.55
N ASP A 162 19.99 6.55 -0.82
CA ASP A 162 21.29 6.44 -0.16
C ASP A 162 21.16 6.57 1.37
N GLN A 163 21.84 5.69 2.09
CA GLN A 163 21.97 5.77 3.54
C GLN A 163 23.00 6.84 3.89
N ASP A 164 22.59 7.83 4.68
CA ASP A 164 23.43 8.99 4.99
C ASP A 164 23.51 9.24 6.50
N PHE A 165 24.55 9.98 6.91
CA PHE A 165 24.83 10.35 8.27
C PHE A 165 23.60 10.94 8.97
N PRO A 166 23.21 10.44 10.16
CA PRO A 166 22.09 10.97 10.94
C PRO A 166 22.17 12.49 11.07
N LYS A 167 21.29 13.24 10.37
CA LYS A 167 21.29 14.70 10.51
C LYS A 167 21.07 15.03 11.98
N TRP A 168 21.97 15.82 12.54
CA TRP A 168 21.87 16.25 13.92
C TRP A 168 20.63 17.14 14.04
N ILE A 169 19.70 16.73 14.89
CA ILE A 169 18.56 17.54 15.28
C ILE A 169 18.96 18.23 16.57
N PRO A 170 19.04 19.58 16.61
CA PRO A 170 19.22 20.27 17.87
C PRO A 170 18.09 19.88 18.83
N ARG A 171 18.43 19.25 19.96
CA ARG A 171 17.48 19.03 21.06
C ARG A 171 17.16 20.38 21.67
N SER A 172 16.15 21.06 21.12
CA SER A 172 15.57 22.24 21.74
C SER A 172 14.48 21.76 22.71
N PRO A 173 14.31 22.37 23.90
CA PRO A 173 13.13 22.12 24.72
C PRO A 173 11.88 22.57 23.94
N SER A 174 11.30 21.63 23.21
CA SER A 174 10.10 21.81 22.40
C SER A 174 8.92 21.19 23.14
N SER A 175 7.78 21.88 23.17
CA SER A 175 6.56 21.25 23.69
C SER A 175 6.14 20.11 22.76
N SER A 176 5.52 19.05 23.28
CA SER A 176 5.02 17.94 22.47
C SER A 176 4.12 18.42 21.31
N LYS A 177 3.36 19.49 21.53
CA LYS A 177 2.54 20.14 20.48
C LYS A 177 3.39 20.67 19.32
N LEU A 178 4.53 21.29 19.63
CA LEU A 178 5.44 21.83 18.62
C LEU A 178 6.13 20.70 17.83
N VAL A 179 6.47 19.60 18.49
CA VAL A 179 7.03 18.40 17.84
C VAL A 179 6.06 17.79 16.85
N TRP A 180 4.81 17.58 17.27
CA TRP A 180 3.75 17.08 16.39
C TRP A 180 3.45 18.03 15.23
N TYR A 181 3.47 19.34 15.47
CA TYR A 181 3.31 20.35 14.42
C TYR A 181 4.44 20.26 13.38
N ASN A 182 5.69 20.10 13.82
CA ASN A 182 6.84 19.98 12.92
C ASN A 182 6.80 18.69 12.08
N TYR A 183 6.42 17.56 12.68
CA TYR A 183 6.25 16.30 11.96
C TYR A 183 5.18 16.41 10.87
N ASN A 184 4.01 16.96 11.21
CA ASN A 184 2.86 17.09 10.31
C ASN A 184 2.90 18.34 9.40
N ARG A 185 3.95 19.17 9.48
CA ARG A 185 4.04 20.39 8.67
C ARG A 185 3.87 20.05 7.18
N PRO A 186 3.01 20.78 6.44
CA PRO A 186 2.83 20.57 5.01
C PRO A 186 4.18 20.49 4.30
N ILE A 187 4.29 19.57 3.36
CA ILE A 187 5.47 19.49 2.50
C ILE A 187 5.35 20.63 1.49
N ASP A 188 6.39 21.44 1.41
CA ASP A 188 6.44 22.58 0.50
C ASP A 188 6.19 22.10 -0.94
N SER A 189 5.42 22.86 -1.71
CA SER A 189 5.04 22.48 -3.09
C SER A 189 6.26 22.34 -4.00
N ASP A 190 7.37 22.99 -3.64
CA ASP A 190 8.62 22.98 -4.38
C ASP A 190 9.54 21.80 -4.00
N LEU A 191 9.16 20.99 -3.00
CA LEU A 191 9.91 19.80 -2.61
C LEU A 191 9.74 18.71 -3.68
N ARG A 192 10.64 18.73 -4.67
CA ARG A 192 10.72 17.68 -5.69
C ARG A 192 11.27 16.41 -5.06
N LEU A 193 10.38 15.49 -4.69
CA LEU A 193 10.77 14.14 -4.32
C LEU A 193 11.40 13.48 -5.53
N TYR A 194 12.73 13.29 -5.50
CA TYR A 194 13.43 12.50 -6.48
C TYR A 194 13.12 11.03 -6.24
N TYR A 195 12.45 10.37 -7.18
CA TYR A 195 12.26 8.93 -7.12
C TYR A 195 13.39 8.25 -7.90
N PRO A 196 14.25 7.46 -7.23
CA PRO A 196 15.34 6.77 -7.91
C PRO A 196 14.82 5.80 -8.98
N SER A 197 15.57 5.64 -10.07
CA SER A 197 15.28 4.63 -11.08
C SER A 197 15.23 3.24 -10.44
N ARG A 198 14.46 2.29 -10.99
CA ARG A 198 14.51 0.87 -10.56
C ARG A 198 15.89 0.24 -10.74
N LEU A 199 16.73 0.83 -11.59
CA LEU A 199 18.11 0.40 -11.84
C LEU A 199 19.11 1.11 -10.92
N PHE A 200 18.66 2.03 -10.06
CA PHE A 200 19.50 2.71 -9.10
C PHE A 200 19.74 1.81 -7.90
N GLU A 201 21.00 1.45 -7.65
CA GLU A 201 21.42 0.78 -6.43
C GLU A 201 21.74 1.85 -5.38
N PRO A 202 21.11 1.83 -4.19
CA PRO A 202 21.40 2.82 -3.16
C PRO A 202 22.74 2.51 -2.46
N TYR A 203 23.48 3.56 -2.11
CA TYR A 203 24.80 3.45 -1.48
C TYR A 203 24.81 4.02 -0.07
N VAL A 204 25.93 3.81 0.61
CA VAL A 204 26.22 4.43 1.91
C VAL A 204 27.14 5.63 1.68
N THR A 205 26.78 6.81 2.18
CA THR A 205 27.63 8.00 1.98
C THR A 205 28.97 7.86 2.71
N THR A 206 30.04 8.44 2.16
CA THR A 206 31.37 8.47 2.82
C THR A 206 31.30 9.07 4.23
N ARG A 207 30.37 10.02 4.44
CA ARG A 207 30.14 10.65 5.74
C ARG A 207 29.48 9.68 6.73
N TYR A 208 28.51 8.89 6.28
CA TYR A 208 27.97 7.80 7.09
C TYR A 208 29.07 6.81 7.45
N LEU A 209 29.90 6.38 6.48
CA LEU A 209 31.00 5.44 6.73
C LEU A 209 32.00 5.98 7.76
N LYS A 210 32.39 7.25 7.66
CA LYS A 210 33.28 7.90 8.64
C LYS A 210 32.67 7.98 10.02
N TRP A 211 31.40 8.36 10.14
CA TRP A 211 30.71 8.38 11.43
C TRP A 211 30.58 6.99 12.04
N TRP A 212 30.21 6.00 11.23
CA TRP A 212 30.04 4.64 11.69
C TRP A 212 31.36 4.07 12.22
N ARG A 213 32.48 4.30 11.51
CA ARG A 213 33.81 3.90 11.96
C ARG A 213 34.15 4.52 13.32
N ASN A 214 33.93 5.83 13.47
CA ASN A 214 34.17 6.52 14.73
C ASN A 214 33.26 6.02 15.87
N GLU A 215 32.02 5.63 15.57
CA GLU A 215 31.12 5.05 16.58
C GLU A 215 31.55 3.63 16.97
N ILE A 216 31.97 2.80 16.01
CA ILE A 216 32.54 1.47 16.28
C ILE A 216 33.79 1.60 17.15
N ASP A 217 34.71 2.51 16.80
CA ASP A 217 35.95 2.70 17.56
C ASP A 217 35.64 3.08 19.03
N ARG A 218 34.60 3.90 19.24
CA ARG A 218 34.14 4.32 20.57
C ARG A 218 33.38 3.23 21.35
N GLN A 219 32.72 2.32 20.65
CA GLN A 219 31.97 1.18 21.22
C GLN A 219 32.89 -0.01 21.51
N MET A 220 33.91 -0.26 20.68
CA MET A 220 34.92 -1.31 20.88
C MET A 220 35.84 -1.05 22.08
N GLU A 221 35.98 0.22 22.51
CA GLU A 221 36.59 0.54 23.81
C GLU A 221 35.69 0.17 25.01
N ASN A 222 34.38 -0.07 24.82
CA ASN A 222 33.42 -0.21 25.91
C ASN A 222 32.66 -1.54 26.00
N TYR A 223 32.44 -2.31 24.92
CA TYR A 223 31.78 -3.63 24.99
C TYR A 223 32.23 -4.59 23.86
N LEU A 224 32.46 -5.86 24.21
CA LEU A 224 33.02 -6.92 23.35
C LEU A 224 32.02 -7.64 22.42
N GLU A 225 30.75 -7.21 22.32
CA GLU A 225 29.77 -7.89 21.45
C GLU A 225 29.00 -6.91 20.55
N VAL A 226 28.96 -7.24 19.26
CA VAL A 226 28.28 -6.49 18.20
C VAL A 226 26.76 -6.67 18.31
N PRO A 227 25.94 -5.60 18.33
CA PRO A 227 24.49 -5.75 18.44
C PRO A 227 23.86 -6.44 17.21
N PRO A 228 22.85 -7.30 17.41
CA PRO A 228 22.16 -8.01 16.33
C PRO A 228 21.30 -7.03 15.52
N GLY A 229 21.53 -6.98 14.20
CA GLY A 229 20.77 -6.14 13.28
C GLY A 229 21.42 -5.84 11.93
N PHE A 230 22.67 -6.26 11.70
CA PHE A 230 23.36 -6.00 10.42
C PHE A 230 23.72 -7.29 9.66
N PRO A 231 23.52 -7.32 8.34
CA PRO A 231 23.84 -8.48 7.51
C PRO A 231 25.36 -8.62 7.31
N PRO A 232 25.93 -9.85 7.33
CA PRO A 232 27.37 -10.05 7.44
C PRO A 232 28.21 -9.78 6.19
N ASN A 233 27.64 -9.42 5.03
CA ASN A 233 28.37 -9.48 3.76
C ASN A 233 27.96 -8.36 2.79
N TYR A 234 28.71 -7.27 2.75
CA TYR A 234 28.70 -6.36 1.60
C TYR A 234 30.11 -6.05 1.12
N CYS A 235 30.26 -5.99 -0.21
CA CYS A 235 31.51 -5.85 -0.92
C CYS A 235 32.01 -4.41 -0.80
N TRP A 236 33.10 -4.22 -0.08
CA TRP A 236 33.78 -2.95 0.14
C TRP A 236 34.55 -2.56 -1.13
N LYS A 237 34.02 -1.65 -1.94
CA LYS A 237 34.82 -0.98 -2.97
C LYS A 237 35.28 0.37 -2.43
N ASN A 238 36.60 0.48 -2.27
CA ASN A 238 37.28 1.74 -2.03
C ASN A 238 37.49 2.39 -3.39
N ASP A 239 36.87 3.55 -3.61
CA ASP A 239 37.34 4.53 -4.59
C ASP A 239 38.09 5.65 -3.84
#